data_AF-A0A653XMI7-F1
#
_entry.id   AF-A0A653XMI7-F1
#
_cell.length_a   1.000
_cell.length_b   1.000
_cell.length_c   1.000
_cell.angle_alpha   90.00
_cell.angle_beta   90.00
_cell.angle_gamma   90.00
#
_symmetry.space_group_name_H-M   'P 1'
#
loop_
_entity.id
_entity.type
_entity.pdbx_description
1 polymer ?
#
loop_
_entity_poly.entity_id
_entity_poly.type
_entity_poly.pdbx_seq_one_letter_code
_entity_poly.pdbx_strand_id
1 'polypeptide(L)'
;MLFVENAQKEIAVLYKGKKFFHANSAGRTGEFLDYLYKKAGGNIAKLEEEMSRLAGMAENLPPRISITAEEFEAGWKALQEAIIKGKITAENAIDYIYEVLPYFNHHVVNGEVVMISNSNCVNVVKKVIEYLKTGKISSALPSEGQEVELLEEIYGSKFTEITEIGDLKGTNGMQDGEIGVIYAYNTNSTTTIGHVFNIVKKNNRLILPDGQFGVLAKTGDYKYFEYLKVK
;
A
#
# COMPACT_ATOMS: atom_id res chain seq x y z
N MET A 1 -27.34 2.88 -12.59
CA MET A 1 -26.76 3.37 -11.33
C MET A 1 -27.90 3.92 -10.49
N LEU A 2 -27.98 3.57 -9.21
CA LEU A 2 -29.00 4.08 -8.29
C LEU A 2 -28.31 4.72 -7.09
N PHE A 3 -28.74 5.92 -6.72
CA PHE A 3 -28.36 6.52 -5.45
C PHE A 3 -29.41 6.12 -4.41
N VAL A 4 -28.95 5.58 -3.29
CA VAL A 4 -29.81 5.24 -2.16
C VAL A 4 -29.29 5.96 -0.94
N GLU A 5 -30.15 6.75 -0.33
CA GLU A 5 -29.94 7.31 1.00
C GLU A 5 -30.69 6.41 1.98
N ASN A 6 -30.00 5.91 3.00
CA ASN A 6 -30.67 5.12 4.05
C ASN A 6 -31.26 6.02 5.15
N ALA A 7 -31.96 5.41 6.11
CA ALA A 7 -32.59 6.14 7.22
C ALA A 7 -31.59 6.90 8.11
N GLN A 8 -30.30 6.56 8.03
CA GLN A 8 -29.19 7.19 8.74
C GLN A 8 -28.50 8.31 7.93
N LYS A 9 -29.06 8.69 6.77
CA LYS A 9 -28.50 9.65 5.81
C LYS A 9 -27.15 9.25 5.21
N GLU A 10 -26.86 7.96 5.19
CA GLU A 10 -25.70 7.43 4.50
C GLU A 10 -26.04 7.28 3.02
N ILE A 11 -25.15 7.74 2.15
CA ILE A 11 -25.34 7.70 0.70
C ILE A 11 -24.57 6.51 0.15
N ALA A 12 -25.30 5.63 -0.53
CA ALA A 12 -24.73 4.51 -1.25
C ALA A 12 -24.93 4.68 -2.76
N VAL A 13 -23.88 4.37 -3.51
CA VAL A 13 -23.97 4.19 -4.97
C VAL A 13 -24.19 2.71 -5.23
N LEU A 14 -25.30 2.35 -5.88
CA LEU A 14 -25.56 1.00 -6.35
C LEU A 14 -25.28 0.89 -7.84
N TYR A 15 -24.53 -0.15 -8.20
CA TYR A 15 -24.27 -0.52 -9.59
C TYR A 15 -24.63 -1.99 -9.80
N LYS A 16 -25.50 -2.25 -10.79
CA LYS A 16 -26.06 -3.60 -11.07
C LYS A 16 -26.61 -4.32 -9.83
N GLY A 17 -27.24 -3.57 -8.93
CA GLY A 17 -27.83 -4.09 -7.69
C GLY A 17 -26.83 -4.39 -6.56
N LYS A 18 -25.54 -4.12 -6.75
CA LYS A 18 -24.50 -4.27 -5.72
C LYS A 18 -24.09 -2.91 -5.15
N LYS A 19 -23.81 -2.89 -3.84
CA LYS A 19 -23.28 -1.70 -3.15
C LYS A 19 -21.85 -1.46 -3.61
N PHE A 20 -21.63 -0.32 -4.27
CA PHE A 20 -20.34 0.05 -4.87
C PHE A 20 -19.55 1.00 -3.98
N PHE A 21 -20.23 1.97 -3.37
CA PHE A 21 -19.62 2.93 -2.44
C PHE A 21 -20.62 3.28 -1.33
N HIS A 22 -20.12 3.59 -0.13
CA HIS A 22 -20.91 3.96 1.04
C HIS A 22 -20.15 5.04 1.81
N ALA A 23 -20.77 6.20 2.06
CA ALA A 23 -20.20 7.23 2.92
C ALA A 23 -21.25 7.93 3.79
N ASN A 24 -20.77 8.43 4.94
CA ASN A 24 -21.59 9.05 5.98
C ASN A 24 -21.59 10.59 5.88
N SER A 25 -21.10 11.15 4.77
CA SER A 25 -21.02 12.59 4.53
C SER A 25 -21.37 12.92 3.08
N ALA A 26 -22.31 13.85 2.90
CA ALA A 26 -22.67 14.39 1.59
C ALA A 26 -21.51 15.18 0.95
N GLY A 27 -20.61 15.75 1.76
CA GLY A 27 -19.44 16.50 1.27
C GLY A 27 -18.41 15.62 0.57
N ARG A 28 -17.98 14.52 1.22
CA ARG A 28 -17.00 13.59 0.62
C ARG A 28 -17.57 12.85 -0.59
N THR A 29 -18.85 12.51 -0.55
CA THR A 29 -19.54 11.89 -1.69
C THR A 29 -19.63 12.87 -2.86
N GLY A 30 -19.94 14.15 -2.61
CA GLY A 30 -19.96 15.20 -3.62
C GLY A 30 -18.58 15.45 -4.24
N GLU A 31 -17.53 15.53 -3.42
CA GLU A 31 -16.13 15.67 -3.88
C GLU A 31 -15.68 14.48 -4.72
N PHE A 32 -16.03 13.25 -4.33
CA PHE A 32 -15.72 12.05 -5.09
C PHE A 32 -16.50 11.97 -6.42
N LEU A 33 -17.76 12.40 -6.44
CA LEU A 33 -18.56 12.47 -7.67
C LEU A 33 -18.05 13.56 -8.63
N ASP A 34 -17.66 14.72 -8.10
CA ASP A 34 -17.02 15.80 -8.87
C ASP A 34 -15.66 15.34 -9.42
N TYR A 35 -14.89 14.60 -8.63
CA TYR A 35 -13.66 13.94 -9.05
C TYR A 35 -13.90 12.98 -10.23
N LEU A 36 -14.86 12.05 -10.09
CA LEU A 36 -15.24 11.11 -11.16
C LEU A 36 -15.70 11.83 -12.43
N TYR A 37 -16.51 12.88 -12.29
CA TYR A 37 -17.00 13.67 -13.41
C TYR A 37 -15.87 14.42 -14.13
N LYS A 38 -14.92 14.99 -13.39
CA LYS A 38 -13.71 15.60 -13.95
C LYS A 38 -12.85 14.59 -14.68
N LYS A 39 -12.66 13.38 -14.12
CA LYS A 39 -11.90 12.30 -14.77
C LYS A 39 -12.56 11.79 -16.04
N ALA A 40 -13.89 11.73 -16.05
CA ALA A 40 -14.66 11.41 -17.23
C ALA A 40 -14.64 12.55 -18.30
N GLY A 41 -13.93 13.65 -18.06
CA GLY A 41 -13.88 14.81 -18.96
C GLY A 41 -15.21 15.54 -19.07
N GLY A 42 -16.03 15.49 -18.01
CA GLY A 42 -17.40 15.98 -18.00
C GLY A 42 -18.39 15.10 -18.77
N ASN A 43 -17.99 13.89 -19.18
CA ASN A 43 -18.85 12.98 -19.94
C ASN A 43 -19.46 11.90 -19.04
N ILE A 44 -20.74 12.05 -18.72
CA ILE A 44 -21.50 11.12 -17.88
C ILE A 44 -21.44 9.67 -18.42
N ALA A 45 -21.37 9.48 -19.74
CA ALA A 45 -21.29 8.15 -20.35
C ALA A 45 -19.96 7.42 -20.06
N LYS A 46 -18.90 8.14 -19.67
CA LYS A 46 -17.60 7.58 -19.30
C LYS A 46 -17.46 7.31 -17.81
N LEU A 47 -18.46 7.66 -16.99
CA LEU A 47 -18.39 7.44 -15.54
C LEU A 47 -18.27 5.95 -15.21
N GLU A 48 -18.89 5.06 -15.99
CA GLU A 48 -18.79 3.62 -15.78
C GLU A 48 -17.37 3.07 -15.99
N GLU A 49 -16.69 3.58 -17.01
CA GLU A 49 -15.29 3.28 -17.30
C GLU A 49 -14.37 3.82 -16.19
N GLU A 50 -14.55 5.08 -15.79
CA GLU A 50 -13.74 5.69 -14.74
C GLU A 50 -13.98 5.05 -13.36
N MET A 51 -15.22 4.70 -13.02
CA MET A 51 -15.53 3.99 -11.78
C MET A 51 -14.93 2.58 -11.76
N SER A 52 -14.97 1.86 -12.89
CA SER A 52 -14.35 0.54 -12.99
C SER A 52 -12.83 0.63 -12.86
N ARG A 53 -12.22 1.67 -13.45
CA ARG A 53 -10.79 1.97 -13.30
C ARG A 53 -10.41 2.27 -11.85
N LEU A 54 -11.27 3.01 -11.14
CA LEU A 54 -11.02 3.49 -9.78
C LEU A 54 -11.44 2.50 -8.67
N ALA A 55 -12.00 1.35 -9.02
CA ALA A 55 -12.35 0.32 -8.04
C ALA A 55 -11.10 -0.13 -7.25
N GLY A 56 -11.15 -0.02 -5.92
CA GLY A 56 -10.02 -0.29 -5.03
C GLY A 56 -8.93 0.78 -5.01
N MET A 57 -9.12 1.92 -5.70
CA MET A 57 -8.17 3.04 -5.67
C MET A 57 -8.45 4.01 -4.52
N ALA A 58 -7.39 4.67 -4.04
CA ALA A 58 -7.43 5.63 -2.93
C ALA A 58 -7.01 7.05 -3.34
N GLU A 59 -7.16 7.39 -4.63
CA GLU A 59 -6.74 8.70 -5.19
C GLU A 59 -7.45 9.89 -4.50
N ASN A 60 -8.60 9.65 -3.87
CA ASN A 60 -9.37 10.64 -3.11
C ASN A 60 -8.98 10.77 -1.63
N LEU A 61 -8.02 9.97 -1.15
CA LEU A 61 -7.50 10.07 0.21
C LEU A 61 -6.27 10.95 0.23
N PRO A 62 -6.13 11.84 1.23
CA PRO A 62 -4.93 12.64 1.37
C PRO A 62 -3.71 11.72 1.57
N PRO A 63 -2.61 11.93 0.83
CA PRO A 63 -1.40 11.15 1.01
C PRO A 63 -0.85 11.35 2.43
N ARG A 64 -0.26 10.30 3.01
CA ARG A 64 0.44 10.40 4.31
C ARG A 64 1.90 10.86 4.16
N ILE A 65 2.30 11.25 2.96
CA ILE A 65 3.63 11.74 2.61
C ILE A 65 3.57 13.21 2.22
N SER A 66 4.60 13.96 2.60
CA SER A 66 4.77 15.38 2.25
C SER A 66 5.82 15.50 1.16
N ILE A 67 5.41 15.27 -0.08
CA ILE A 67 6.22 15.42 -1.29
C ILE A 67 5.35 16.10 -2.35
N THR A 68 5.89 17.09 -3.04
CA THR A 68 5.21 17.73 -4.15
C THR A 68 5.21 16.82 -5.39
N ALA A 69 4.29 17.06 -6.33
CA ALA A 69 4.28 16.29 -7.58
C ALA A 69 5.59 16.45 -8.38
N GLU A 70 6.16 17.66 -8.40
CA GLU A 70 7.43 17.94 -9.06
C GLU A 70 8.58 17.13 -8.43
N GLU A 71 8.69 17.13 -7.10
CA GLU A 71 9.68 16.34 -6.38
C GLU A 71 9.49 14.84 -6.59
N PHE A 72 8.24 14.37 -6.62
CA PHE A 72 7.90 12.98 -6.85
C PHE A 72 8.31 12.52 -8.26
N GLU A 73 7.94 13.28 -9.30
CA GLU A 73 8.32 12.94 -10.68
C GLU A 73 9.82 13.01 -10.92
N ALA A 74 10.49 14.03 -10.37
CA ALA A 74 11.93 14.17 -10.44
C ALA A 74 12.65 13.02 -9.72
N GLY A 75 12.19 12.66 -8.51
CA GLY A 75 12.74 11.55 -7.75
C GLY A 75 12.52 10.20 -8.43
N TRP A 76 11.34 9.95 -8.98
CA TRP A 76 11.06 8.74 -9.78
C TRP A 76 12.03 8.62 -10.96
N LYS A 77 12.19 9.70 -11.74
CA LYS A 77 13.11 9.72 -12.88
C LYS A 77 14.56 9.46 -12.44
N ALA A 78 15.01 10.09 -11.36
CA ALA A 78 16.37 9.90 -10.83
C ALA A 78 16.62 8.45 -10.38
N LEU A 79 15.63 7.82 -9.73
CA LEU A 79 15.69 6.41 -9.33
C LEU A 79 15.75 5.48 -10.54
N GLN A 80 14.92 5.71 -11.56
CA GLN A 80 14.95 4.94 -12.80
C GLN A 80 16.31 5.05 -13.50
N GLU A 81 16.87 6.26 -13.59
CA GLU A 81 18.21 6.47 -14.14
C GLU A 81 19.29 5.78 -13.32
N ALA A 82 19.20 5.79 -11.99
CA ALA A 82 20.14 5.11 -11.10
C ALA A 82 20.10 3.58 -11.29
N ILE A 83 18.91 3.00 -11.52
CA ILE A 83 18.73 1.59 -11.85
C ILE A 83 19.36 1.28 -13.23
N ILE A 84 19.06 2.07 -14.26
CA ILE A 84 19.59 1.88 -15.63
C ILE A 84 21.13 1.98 -15.65
N LYS A 85 21.71 2.91 -14.88
CA LYS A 85 23.15 3.10 -14.76
C LYS A 85 23.83 2.05 -13.86
N GLY A 86 23.07 1.10 -13.29
CA GLY A 86 23.60 0.06 -12.40
C GLY A 86 24.05 0.56 -11.02
N LYS A 87 23.61 1.76 -10.61
CA LYS A 87 23.88 2.30 -9.27
C LYS A 87 23.02 1.62 -8.21
N ILE A 88 21.76 1.31 -8.56
CA ILE A 88 20.85 0.50 -7.74
C ILE A 88 20.79 -0.89 -8.36
N THR A 89 21.06 -1.90 -7.55
CA THR A 89 21.19 -3.32 -7.89
C THR A 89 20.50 -4.16 -6.82
N ALA A 90 20.38 -5.47 -7.01
CA ALA A 90 19.82 -6.35 -5.99
C ALA A 90 20.65 -6.32 -4.69
N GLU A 91 21.97 -6.21 -4.82
CA GLU A 91 22.93 -6.28 -3.72
C GLU A 91 22.86 -5.07 -2.79
N ASN A 92 22.49 -3.90 -3.32
CA ASN A 92 22.43 -2.65 -2.58
C ASN A 92 21.03 -2.01 -2.53
N ALA A 93 19.98 -2.69 -3.01
CA ALA A 93 18.62 -2.16 -3.05
C ALA A 93 18.15 -1.63 -1.67
N ILE A 94 18.48 -2.35 -0.61
CA ILE A 94 18.14 -1.99 0.77
C ILE A 94 18.79 -0.67 1.23
N ASP A 95 19.91 -0.24 0.65
CA ASP A 95 20.52 1.06 0.95
C ASP A 95 19.69 2.25 0.47
N TYR A 96 18.85 2.03 -0.54
CA TYR A 96 18.00 3.06 -1.14
C TYR A 96 16.52 2.91 -0.73
N ILE A 97 16.24 2.09 0.30
CA ILE A 97 14.86 1.73 0.65
C ILE A 97 14.01 2.96 1.02
N TYR A 98 14.60 3.95 1.69
CA TYR A 98 13.90 5.16 2.12
C TYR A 98 13.45 6.02 0.94
N GLU A 99 14.29 6.08 -0.10
CA GLU A 99 14.05 6.85 -1.32
C GLU A 99 12.98 6.18 -2.19
N VAL A 100 12.94 4.84 -2.25
CA VAL A 100 12.02 4.13 -3.14
C VAL A 100 10.63 3.93 -2.53
N LEU A 101 10.51 3.96 -1.20
CA LEU A 101 9.29 3.61 -0.48
C LEU A 101 8.02 4.32 -0.98
N PRO A 102 8.02 5.64 -1.22
CA PRO A 102 6.83 6.36 -1.71
C PRO A 102 6.26 5.81 -3.02
N TYR A 103 7.10 5.26 -3.89
CA TYR A 103 6.72 4.92 -5.26
C TYR A 103 6.06 3.54 -5.42
N PHE A 104 6.00 2.75 -4.35
CA PHE A 104 5.30 1.46 -4.39
C PHE A 104 3.79 1.61 -4.37
N ASN A 105 3.24 2.70 -3.83
CA ASN A 105 1.79 2.87 -3.66
C ASN A 105 1.30 4.31 -3.84
N HIS A 106 2.11 5.20 -4.43
CA HIS A 106 1.69 6.55 -4.77
C HIS A 106 2.00 6.86 -6.23
N HIS A 107 1.28 7.83 -6.77
CA HIS A 107 1.50 8.37 -8.11
C HIS A 107 1.01 9.82 -8.19
N VAL A 108 1.39 10.53 -9.26
CA VAL A 108 0.92 11.88 -9.50
C VAL A 108 -0.36 11.85 -10.33
N VAL A 109 -1.38 12.55 -9.84
CA VAL A 109 -2.65 12.75 -10.51
C VAL A 109 -3.02 14.23 -10.42
N ASN A 110 -3.21 14.89 -11.58
CA ASN A 110 -3.57 16.31 -11.66
C ASN A 110 -2.63 17.25 -10.88
N GLY A 111 -1.33 16.94 -10.81
CA GLY A 111 -0.35 17.75 -10.08
C GLY A 111 -0.33 17.51 -8.56
N GLU A 112 -1.06 16.52 -8.06
CA GLU A 112 -1.04 16.10 -6.67
C GLU A 112 -0.53 14.67 -6.54
N VAL A 113 0.22 14.39 -5.48
CA VAL A 113 0.66 13.02 -5.16
C VAL A 113 -0.45 12.35 -4.39
N VAL A 114 -0.97 11.25 -4.93
CA VAL A 114 -2.10 10.53 -4.34
C VAL A 114 -1.76 9.06 -4.13
N MET A 115 -2.47 8.41 -3.21
CA MET A 115 -2.28 6.99 -2.91
C MET A 115 -3.01 6.12 -3.94
N ILE A 116 -2.34 5.09 -4.46
CA ILE A 116 -2.93 4.16 -5.41
C ILE A 116 -4.06 3.39 -4.74
N SER A 117 -3.84 2.80 -3.56
CA SER A 117 -4.87 2.08 -2.79
C SER A 117 -4.52 2.04 -1.30
N ASN A 118 -5.52 2.08 -0.42
CA ASN A 118 -5.32 1.99 1.02
C ASN A 118 -5.57 0.57 1.59
N SER A 119 -5.84 -0.40 0.73
CA SER A 119 -6.17 -1.80 1.09
C SER A 119 -5.40 -2.82 0.26
N ASN A 120 -4.33 -2.41 -0.41
CA ASN A 120 -3.46 -3.27 -1.24
C ASN A 120 -2.13 -3.67 -0.58
N CYS A 121 -2.07 -3.68 0.75
CA CYS A 121 -0.84 -3.99 1.51
C CYS A 121 -0.16 -5.30 1.06
N VAL A 122 -0.93 -6.35 0.71
CA VAL A 122 -0.41 -7.61 0.14
C VAL A 122 0.32 -7.39 -1.20
N ASN A 123 -0.24 -6.62 -2.12
CA ASN A 123 0.40 -6.29 -3.40
C ASN A 123 1.65 -5.42 -3.21
N VAL A 124 1.60 -4.47 -2.28
CA VAL A 124 2.74 -3.62 -1.94
C VAL A 124 3.90 -4.44 -1.39
N VAL A 125 3.65 -5.32 -0.43
CA VAL A 125 4.67 -6.20 0.17
C VAL A 125 5.39 -7.01 -0.89
N LYS A 126 4.66 -7.51 -1.90
CA LYS A 126 5.24 -8.22 -3.05
C LYS A 126 6.17 -7.32 -3.88
N LYS A 127 5.78 -6.07 -4.12
CA LYS A 127 6.62 -5.12 -4.88
C LYS A 127 7.88 -4.68 -4.14
N VAL A 128 7.80 -4.51 -2.83
CA VAL A 128 9.00 -4.24 -2.01
C VAL A 128 9.93 -5.46 -2.03
N ILE A 129 9.42 -6.68 -1.93
CA ILE A 129 10.24 -7.90 -2.04
C ILE A 129 10.87 -8.04 -3.42
N GLU A 130 10.12 -7.78 -4.49
CA GLU A 130 10.64 -7.77 -5.86
C GLU A 130 11.79 -6.76 -6.01
N TYR A 131 11.60 -5.54 -5.48
CA TYR A 131 12.64 -4.52 -5.46
C TYR A 131 13.89 -4.96 -4.68
N LEU A 132 13.72 -5.46 -3.46
CA LEU A 132 14.85 -5.92 -2.64
C LEU A 132 15.61 -7.09 -3.27
N LYS A 133 14.93 -7.92 -4.09
CA LYS A 133 15.55 -9.06 -4.80
C LYS A 133 16.20 -8.69 -6.14
N THR A 134 15.80 -7.58 -6.76
CA THR A 134 16.16 -7.30 -8.17
C THR A 134 16.73 -5.90 -8.40
N GLY A 135 16.58 -4.98 -7.45
CA GLY A 135 16.81 -3.54 -7.62
C GLY A 135 15.78 -2.83 -8.49
N LYS A 136 14.78 -3.52 -9.05
CA LYS A 136 13.76 -2.94 -9.94
C LYS A 136 12.58 -2.42 -9.15
N ILE A 137 12.19 -1.19 -9.42
CA ILE A 137 11.05 -0.52 -8.77
C ILE A 137 9.84 -0.47 -9.69
N SER A 138 8.67 -0.83 -9.15
CA SER A 138 7.38 -0.69 -9.83
C SER A 138 6.27 -0.54 -8.79
N SER A 139 5.22 0.19 -9.16
CA SER A 139 4.07 0.42 -8.28
C SER A 139 3.20 -0.83 -8.15
N ALA A 140 2.56 -0.98 -7.00
CA ALA A 140 1.61 -2.02 -6.72
C ALA A 140 0.27 -1.76 -7.42
N LEU A 141 -0.44 -2.84 -7.75
CA LEU A 141 -1.80 -2.73 -8.24
C LEU A 141 -2.76 -2.41 -7.08
N PRO A 142 -3.85 -1.65 -7.32
CA PRO A 142 -4.90 -1.46 -6.34
C PRO A 142 -5.64 -2.78 -6.06
N SER A 143 -6.31 -2.88 -4.90
CA SER A 143 -7.18 -4.02 -4.55
C SER A 143 -8.14 -3.64 -3.43
N GLU A 144 -9.26 -4.35 -3.28
CA GLU A 144 -10.26 -4.11 -2.21
C GLU A 144 -9.91 -4.73 -0.84
N GLY A 145 -8.66 -5.16 -0.65
CA GLY A 145 -8.25 -6.03 0.46
C GLY A 145 -7.97 -7.44 -0.05
N GLN A 146 -6.99 -8.10 0.55
CA GLN A 146 -6.58 -9.46 0.19
C GLN A 146 -6.28 -10.25 1.46
N GLU A 147 -6.60 -11.54 1.43
CA GLU A 147 -6.22 -12.48 2.49
C GLU A 147 -4.69 -12.58 2.58
N VAL A 148 -4.16 -12.55 3.79
CA VAL A 148 -2.70 -12.54 4.03
C VAL A 148 -2.07 -13.89 3.73
N GLU A 149 -2.86 -14.97 3.81
CA GLU A 149 -2.49 -16.35 3.49
C GLU A 149 -2.04 -16.51 2.04
N LEU A 150 -2.43 -15.60 1.14
CA LEU A 150 -1.91 -15.56 -0.22
C LEU A 150 -0.37 -15.40 -0.24
N LEU A 151 0.20 -14.69 0.74
CA LEU A 151 1.65 -14.55 0.86
C LEU A 151 2.33 -15.86 1.27
N GLU A 152 1.65 -16.70 2.06
CA GLU A 152 2.15 -18.03 2.43
C GLU A 152 2.27 -18.94 1.20
N GLU A 153 1.25 -18.93 0.34
CA GLU A 153 1.26 -19.67 -0.93
C GLU A 153 2.40 -19.20 -1.84
N ILE A 154 2.58 -17.88 -1.97
CA ILE A 154 3.59 -17.28 -2.84
C ILE A 154 5.01 -17.58 -2.35
N TYR A 155 5.25 -17.54 -1.03
CA TYR A 155 6.60 -17.67 -0.47
C TYR A 155 6.91 -19.05 0.12
N GLY A 156 5.95 -19.98 0.12
CA GLY A 156 6.14 -21.37 0.54
C GLY A 156 6.49 -21.52 2.03
N SER A 157 6.10 -20.55 2.85
CA SER A 157 6.31 -20.53 4.30
C SER A 157 5.03 -20.14 5.01
N LYS A 158 4.94 -20.40 6.32
CA LYS A 158 3.78 -20.05 7.14
C LYS A 158 4.07 -18.83 7.99
N PHE A 159 3.04 -18.04 8.24
CA PHE A 159 3.06 -17.05 9.31
C PHE A 159 3.19 -17.77 10.64
N THR A 160 4.10 -17.27 11.48
CA THR A 160 4.32 -17.76 12.84
C THR A 160 4.12 -16.62 13.81
N GLU A 161 3.33 -16.86 14.85
CA GLU A 161 3.15 -15.89 15.93
C GLU A 161 4.50 -15.53 16.58
N ILE A 162 4.69 -14.25 16.85
CA ILE A 162 5.82 -13.72 17.61
C ILE A 162 5.31 -12.81 18.73
N THR A 163 6.00 -12.80 19.87
CA THR A 163 5.58 -11.96 21.01
C THR A 163 5.81 -10.50 20.70
N GLU A 164 6.99 -10.18 20.19
CA GLU A 164 7.34 -8.84 19.74
C GLU A 164 8.24 -8.90 18.50
N ILE A 165 8.15 -7.88 17.63
CA ILE A 165 9.05 -7.76 16.47
C ILE A 165 10.53 -7.72 16.91
N GLY A 166 10.80 -7.26 18.14
CA GLY A 166 12.14 -7.24 18.74
C GLY A 166 12.80 -8.63 18.81
N ASP A 167 12.02 -9.70 18.99
CA ASP A 167 12.48 -11.08 19.08
C ASP A 167 13.27 -11.51 17.83
N LEU A 168 12.90 -10.96 16.67
CA LEU A 168 13.55 -11.24 15.39
C LEU A 168 14.99 -10.68 15.29
N LYS A 169 15.43 -9.84 16.24
CA LYS A 169 16.85 -9.43 16.35
C LYS A 169 17.73 -10.53 16.95
N GLY A 170 17.17 -11.43 17.74
CA GLY A 170 17.92 -12.43 18.49
C GLY A 170 18.64 -13.45 17.61
N THR A 171 19.46 -14.30 18.23
CA THR A 171 20.26 -15.34 17.56
C THR A 171 19.41 -16.34 16.77
N ASN A 172 18.19 -16.62 17.26
CA ASN A 172 17.23 -17.52 16.61
C ASN A 172 16.23 -16.77 15.71
N GLY A 173 16.37 -15.46 15.59
CA GLY A 173 15.53 -14.62 14.75
C GLY A 173 16.04 -14.54 13.31
N MET A 174 15.82 -13.39 12.69
CA MET A 174 16.32 -13.12 11.34
C MET A 174 17.84 -13.10 11.31
N GLN A 175 18.44 -13.52 10.19
CA GLN A 175 19.85 -13.35 9.88
C GLN A 175 20.07 -12.09 9.04
N ASP A 176 21.26 -11.49 9.09
CA ASP A 176 21.58 -10.31 8.28
C ASP A 176 21.44 -10.63 6.78
N GLY A 177 20.71 -9.77 6.06
CA GLY A 177 20.33 -9.94 4.66
C GLY A 177 18.98 -10.64 4.45
N GLU A 178 18.36 -11.21 5.49
CA GLU A 178 17.06 -11.85 5.36
C GLU A 178 15.93 -10.84 5.17
N ILE A 179 14.91 -11.29 4.44
CA ILE A 179 13.71 -10.53 4.12
C ILE A 179 12.52 -11.34 4.62
N GLY A 180 11.56 -10.67 5.23
CA GLY A 180 10.30 -11.26 5.64
C GLY A 180 9.13 -10.29 5.53
N VAL A 181 8.01 -10.74 6.05
CA VAL A 181 6.77 -9.98 6.16
C VAL A 181 6.28 -10.06 7.59
N ILE A 182 5.81 -8.93 8.12
CA ILE A 182 5.07 -8.88 9.37
C ILE A 182 3.60 -8.70 9.03
N TYR A 183 2.75 -9.54 9.61
CA TYR A 183 1.33 -9.28 9.73
C TYR A 183 1.05 -8.74 11.13
N ALA A 184 0.58 -7.50 11.21
CA ALA A 184 0.29 -6.81 12.46
C ALA A 184 -1.21 -6.54 12.56
N TYR A 185 -1.82 -6.89 13.68
CA TYR A 185 -3.26 -6.75 13.87
C TYR A 185 -3.64 -6.42 15.32
N ASN A 186 -4.86 -5.95 15.48
CA ASN A 186 -5.44 -5.64 16.78
C ASN A 186 -6.87 -6.19 16.83
N THR A 187 -7.06 -7.33 17.47
CA THR A 187 -8.35 -8.05 17.54
C THR A 187 -9.44 -7.28 18.29
N ASN A 188 -9.08 -6.25 19.06
CA ASN A 188 -10.02 -5.40 19.79
C ASN A 188 -10.40 -4.13 19.01
N SER A 189 -9.84 -3.93 17.81
CA SER A 189 -10.13 -2.76 16.98
C SER A 189 -11.22 -3.10 15.96
N THR A 190 -12.31 -2.34 15.97
CA THR A 190 -13.34 -2.39 14.92
C THR A 190 -12.97 -1.58 13.69
N THR A 191 -11.84 -0.86 13.72
CA THR A 191 -11.38 0.07 12.68
C THR A 191 -10.00 -0.28 12.11
N THR A 192 -9.17 -1.02 12.86
CA THR A 192 -7.84 -1.47 12.43
C THR A 192 -7.96 -2.88 11.88
N ILE A 193 -8.29 -2.97 10.59
CA ILE A 193 -8.10 -4.19 9.80
C ILE A 193 -6.60 -4.47 9.81
N GLY A 194 -6.20 -5.74 9.98
CA GLY A 194 -4.78 -6.10 10.04
C GLY A 194 -3.99 -5.57 8.84
N HIS A 195 -2.70 -5.33 9.04
CA HIS A 195 -1.81 -4.73 8.05
C HIS A 195 -0.58 -5.60 7.83
N VAL A 196 -0.13 -5.72 6.59
CA VAL A 196 1.13 -6.38 6.26
C VAL A 196 2.16 -5.38 5.75
N PHE A 197 3.38 -5.50 6.24
CA PHE A 197 4.53 -4.72 5.80
C PHE A 197 5.79 -5.57 5.81
N ASN A 198 6.83 -5.09 5.13
CA ASN A 198 8.09 -5.84 5.02
C ASN A 198 8.94 -5.69 6.27
N ILE A 199 9.82 -6.66 6.48
CA ILE A 199 10.92 -6.58 7.43
C ILE A 199 12.21 -7.05 6.78
N VAL A 200 13.30 -6.35 7.04
CA VAL A 200 14.64 -6.71 6.55
C VAL A 200 15.61 -6.59 7.71
N LYS A 201 16.49 -7.57 7.89
CA LYS A 201 17.60 -7.45 8.85
C LYS A 201 18.86 -7.03 8.11
N LYS A 202 19.47 -5.92 8.55
CA LYS A 202 20.72 -5.41 7.98
C LYS A 202 21.60 -4.81 9.07
N ASN A 203 22.87 -5.22 9.12
CA ASN A 203 23.83 -4.76 10.12
C ASN A 203 23.27 -4.89 11.55
N ASN A 204 22.66 -6.03 11.85
CA ASN A 204 21.96 -6.34 13.10
C ASN A 204 20.82 -5.37 13.47
N ARG A 205 20.27 -4.63 12.49
CA ARG A 205 19.09 -3.76 12.65
C ARG A 205 17.91 -4.32 11.87
N LEU A 206 16.73 -4.27 12.47
CA LEU A 206 15.48 -4.52 11.76
C LEU A 206 15.02 -3.21 11.13
N ILE A 207 14.84 -3.24 9.83
CA ILE A 207 14.22 -2.19 9.03
C ILE A 207 12.81 -2.68 8.71
N LEU A 208 11.80 -1.82 8.85
CA LEU A 208 10.39 -2.18 8.65
C LEU A 208 9.81 -1.36 7.48
N PRO A 209 10.16 -1.63 6.21
CA PRO A 209 9.65 -0.86 5.08
C PRO A 209 8.14 -1.04 4.95
N ASP A 210 7.41 0.07 4.98
CA ASP A 210 5.97 0.12 4.73
C ASP A 210 5.72 0.86 3.40
N GLY A 211 5.77 0.11 2.30
CA GLY A 211 5.55 0.66 0.97
C GLY A 211 4.14 1.19 0.75
N GLN A 212 3.17 0.86 1.61
CA GLN A 212 1.79 1.27 1.42
C GLN A 212 1.66 2.74 1.80
N PHE A 213 2.31 3.12 2.91
CA PHE A 213 2.38 4.51 3.37
C PHE A 213 3.63 5.25 2.91
N GLY A 214 4.58 4.57 2.24
CA GLY A 214 5.80 5.19 1.73
C GLY A 214 6.80 5.59 2.81
N VAL A 215 6.73 4.96 3.99
CA VAL A 215 7.54 5.27 5.17
C VAL A 215 7.94 3.99 5.90
N LEU A 216 8.62 4.08 7.04
CA LEU A 216 8.78 2.93 7.92
C LEU A 216 7.49 2.64 8.70
N ALA A 217 7.19 1.37 8.91
CA ALA A 217 6.04 0.93 9.69
C ALA A 217 6.13 1.44 11.13
N LYS A 218 5.00 1.94 11.64
CA LYS A 218 4.82 2.24 13.06
C LYS A 218 3.99 1.12 13.67
N THR A 219 4.49 0.51 14.73
CA THR A 219 3.91 -0.73 15.27
C THR A 219 3.08 -0.50 16.54
N GLY A 220 3.08 0.71 17.11
CA GLY A 220 2.47 1.01 18.41
C GLY A 220 0.95 0.86 18.48
N ASP A 221 0.26 0.85 17.33
CA ASP A 221 -1.21 0.70 17.27
C ASP A 221 -1.64 -0.79 17.21
N TYR A 222 -0.69 -1.71 17.04
CA TYR A 222 -0.93 -3.14 16.92
C TYR A 222 -0.58 -3.88 18.21
N LYS A 223 -1.29 -4.99 18.46
CA LYS A 223 -1.12 -5.81 19.66
C LYS A 223 -0.51 -7.18 19.37
N TYR A 224 -0.78 -7.71 18.19
CA TYR A 224 -0.37 -9.03 17.78
C TYR A 224 0.44 -8.94 16.50
N PHE A 225 1.42 -9.84 16.40
CA PHE A 225 2.33 -9.89 15.28
C PHE A 225 2.55 -11.34 14.88
N GLU A 226 2.50 -11.56 13.58
CA GLU A 226 2.92 -12.80 12.95
C GLU A 226 4.02 -12.49 11.95
N TYR A 227 4.98 -13.40 11.82
CA TYR A 227 6.13 -13.29 10.94
C TYR A 227 6.10 -14.37 9.88
N LEU A 228 6.26 -13.96 8.64
CA LEU A 228 6.49 -14.84 7.50
C LEU A 228 7.91 -14.64 7.00
N LYS A 229 8.70 -15.71 7.05
CA LYS A 229 10.01 -15.75 6.40
C LYS A 229 9.83 -15.87 4.88
N VAL A 230 10.49 -14.99 4.12
CA VAL A 230 10.46 -15.03 2.64
C VAL A 230 11.75 -15.64 2.08
N LYS A 231 12.89 -15.34 2.72
CA LYS A 231 14.20 -15.95 2.45
C LYS A 231 15.10 -15.77 3.66
#